data_AF-K0R5F2-F1
#
_entry.id   AF-K0R5F2-F1
#
_cell.length_a   1.000
_cell.length_b   1.000
_cell.length_c   1.000
_cell.angle_alpha   90.00
_cell.angle_beta   90.00
_cell.angle_gamma   90.00
#
_symmetry.space_group_name_H-M   'P 1'
#
loop_
_entity.id
_entity.type
_entity.pdbx_description
1 polymer ?
#
loop_
_entity_poly.entity_id
_entity_poly.type
_entity_poly.pdbx_seq_one_letter_code
_entity_poly.pdbx_strand_id
1 'polypeptide(L)'
;FEVNCLNCTWSLLLNKPYAESGSEDSKRIDPENGYDMEPGLISAVKVYPDEINNPSVKNSHWTVEVAMPMQKLMERNPDAKQPDDGVLWRINFSRVQWSFGVDEDNKYVKKACCQSCRIPGAEAEDNWVWSKQGEVAMHLPERWGILQFSNEMPSTEVKLKYYEEWPVRCAAMGLFYAMKEYQSSESLYTDDLKALAAYSMKPFTICNEAATSIMLTDDGYEARVGLGQFTATINHERYLVVERDIDSALS
;
A
#
# COMPACT_ATOMS: atom_id res chain seq x y z
N PHE A 1 -8.53 -3.32 4.22
CA PHE A 1 -9.80 -4.06 4.20
C PHE A 1 -9.52 -5.48 3.78
N GLU A 2 -10.02 -6.43 4.54
CA GLU A 2 -9.90 -7.87 4.30
C GLU A 2 -11.28 -8.52 4.39
N VAL A 3 -11.48 -9.59 3.64
CA VAL A 3 -12.71 -10.39 3.64
C VAL A 3 -12.37 -11.84 3.32
N ASN A 4 -13.03 -12.77 4.00
CA ASN A 4 -12.87 -14.20 3.77
C ASN A 4 -14.09 -14.83 3.06
N CYS A 5 -14.02 -16.13 2.76
CA CYS A 5 -15.11 -16.83 2.08
C CYS A 5 -16.39 -17.01 2.91
N LEU A 6 -16.38 -16.65 4.20
CA LEU A 6 -17.54 -16.63 5.10
C LEU A 6 -18.19 -15.24 5.16
N ASN A 7 -17.77 -14.31 4.31
CA ASN A 7 -18.16 -12.89 4.35
C ASN A 7 -17.82 -12.19 5.69
N CYS A 8 -16.84 -12.71 6.44
CA CYS A 8 -16.31 -11.99 7.60
C CYS A 8 -15.36 -10.90 7.09
N THR A 9 -15.66 -9.65 7.43
CA THR A 9 -14.87 -8.49 7.05
C THR A 9 -13.96 -8.04 8.18
N TRP A 10 -12.88 -7.38 7.81
CA TRP A 10 -12.02 -6.66 8.73
C TRP A 10 -11.46 -5.40 8.08
N SER A 11 -11.65 -4.26 8.76
CA SER A 11 -11.17 -2.95 8.34
C SER A 11 -10.15 -2.45 9.35
N LEU A 12 -9.07 -1.84 8.87
CA LEU A 12 -8.04 -1.25 9.73
C LEU A 12 -7.40 -0.06 9.02
N LEU A 13 -6.84 0.84 9.82
CA LEU A 13 -5.87 1.84 9.43
C LEU A 13 -4.55 1.56 10.14
N LEU A 14 -3.48 2.20 9.65
CA LEU A 14 -2.20 2.22 10.35
C LEU A 14 -1.90 3.66 10.73
N ASN A 15 -1.41 3.88 11.95
CA ASN A 15 -1.05 5.23 12.43
C ASN A 15 0.19 5.81 11.72
N LYS A 16 1.05 4.95 11.16
CA LYS A 16 2.16 5.27 10.27
C LYS A 16 2.48 4.06 9.37
N PRO A 17 3.33 4.17 8.35
CA PRO A 17 3.62 3.05 7.45
C PRO A 17 4.08 1.79 8.21
N TYR A 18 3.56 0.63 7.80
CA TYR A 18 3.82 -0.66 8.47
C TYR A 18 5.32 -0.97 8.62
N ALA A 19 6.09 -0.70 7.57
CA ALA A 19 7.54 -0.90 7.55
C ALA A 19 8.31 0.01 8.53
N GLU A 20 7.65 1.05 9.06
CA GLU A 20 8.18 1.99 10.04
C GLU A 20 7.56 1.77 11.43
N SER A 21 7.22 0.51 11.74
CA SER A 21 6.60 0.10 13.01
C SER A 21 5.22 0.72 13.25
N GLY A 22 4.43 0.87 12.19
CA GLY A 22 3.03 1.28 12.27
C GLY A 22 2.19 0.29 13.09
N SER A 23 1.41 0.82 14.01
CA SER A 23 0.43 0.09 14.80
C SER A 23 -0.93 0.06 14.10
N GLU A 24 -1.61 -1.06 14.28
CA GLU A 24 -2.99 -1.25 13.83
C GLU A 24 -3.96 -0.38 14.63
N ASP A 25 -4.85 0.29 13.90
CA ASP A 25 -6.04 0.95 14.41
C ASP A 25 -7.27 0.27 13.80
N SER A 26 -7.98 -0.51 14.62
CA SER A 26 -9.16 -1.25 14.21
C SER A 26 -10.05 -1.61 15.40
N LYS A 27 -11.29 -2.03 15.12
CA LYS A 27 -12.22 -2.59 16.12
C LYS A 27 -11.73 -3.86 16.83
N ARG A 28 -10.72 -4.55 16.29
CA ARG A 28 -10.08 -5.68 16.96
C ARG A 28 -9.19 -5.23 18.12
N ILE A 29 -8.52 -4.09 17.98
CA ILE A 29 -7.60 -3.52 18.98
C ILE A 29 -8.37 -2.64 19.98
N ASP A 30 -9.24 -1.77 19.47
CA ASP A 30 -10.12 -0.90 20.28
C ASP A 30 -11.57 -1.11 19.83
N PRO A 31 -12.35 -1.95 20.52
CA PRO A 31 -13.75 -2.21 20.19
C PRO A 31 -14.65 -0.97 20.21
N GLU A 32 -14.29 0.06 21.00
CA GLU A 32 -15.12 1.25 21.18
C GLU A 32 -14.79 2.33 20.14
N ASN A 33 -13.52 2.66 19.93
CA ASN A 33 -13.09 3.79 19.08
C ASN A 33 -12.24 3.40 17.87
N GLY A 34 -11.87 2.13 17.75
CA GLY A 34 -11.08 1.61 16.65
C GLY A 34 -11.77 1.85 15.31
N TYR A 35 -10.96 2.09 14.27
CA TYR A 35 -11.48 2.31 12.92
C TYR A 35 -12.30 1.12 12.42
N ASP A 36 -13.41 1.45 11.76
CA ASP A 36 -14.17 0.54 10.93
C ASP A 36 -14.92 1.33 9.85
N MET A 37 -15.25 0.65 8.75
CA MET A 37 -16.08 1.19 7.68
C MET A 37 -17.59 1.03 7.96
N GLU A 38 -17.97 0.63 9.17
CA GLU A 38 -19.36 0.53 9.60
C GLU A 38 -19.85 1.80 10.35
N PRO A 39 -21.14 2.18 10.19
CA PRO A 39 -22.08 1.68 9.20
C PRO A 39 -21.71 2.13 7.78
N GLY A 40 -22.05 1.32 6.77
CA GLY A 40 -22.04 1.70 5.36
C GLY A 40 -21.23 0.79 4.45
N LEU A 41 -20.39 -0.07 5.02
CA LEU A 41 -19.76 -1.17 4.30
C LEU A 41 -20.81 -2.23 3.97
N ILE A 42 -20.83 -2.67 2.71
CA ILE A 42 -21.69 -3.77 2.26
C ILE A 42 -20.82 -4.77 1.55
N SER A 43 -20.89 -6.03 1.94
CA SER A 43 -20.20 -7.11 1.25
C SER A 43 -21.08 -8.34 1.10
N ALA A 44 -20.88 -9.06 0.00
CA ALA A 44 -21.51 -10.34 -0.25
C ALA A 44 -20.49 -11.34 -0.79
N VAL A 45 -20.60 -12.58 -0.33
CA VAL A 45 -19.76 -13.70 -0.77
C VAL A 45 -20.63 -14.85 -1.21
N LYS A 46 -20.18 -15.60 -2.22
CA LYS A 46 -20.80 -16.86 -2.62
C LYS A 46 -19.75 -17.91 -2.97
N VAL A 47 -19.91 -19.12 -2.45
CA VAL A 47 -19.03 -20.28 -2.72
C VAL A 47 -19.75 -21.27 -3.63
N TYR A 48 -19.00 -21.93 -4.53
CA TYR A 48 -19.57 -22.83 -5.55
C TYR A 48 -18.93 -24.23 -5.54
N PRO A 49 -19.67 -25.30 -5.15
CA PRO A 49 -20.97 -25.26 -4.47
C PRO A 49 -20.86 -24.63 -3.07
N ASP A 50 -22.00 -24.31 -2.46
CA ASP A 50 -22.09 -23.60 -1.18
C ASP A 50 -21.79 -24.52 0.01
N GLU A 51 -20.54 -24.99 0.07
CA GLU A 51 -20.02 -25.92 1.08
C GLU A 51 -18.65 -25.42 1.51
N ILE A 52 -18.53 -24.99 2.76
CA ILE A 52 -17.28 -24.49 3.34
C ILE A 52 -16.81 -25.46 4.41
N ASN A 53 -15.49 -25.69 4.51
CA ASN A 53 -14.88 -26.61 5.47
C ASN A 53 -15.33 -28.09 5.34
N ASN A 54 -15.75 -28.51 4.15
CA ASN A 54 -16.14 -29.89 3.86
C ASN A 54 -15.16 -30.51 2.82
N PRO A 55 -14.19 -31.35 3.25
CA PRO A 55 -13.22 -31.95 2.33
C PRO A 55 -13.78 -32.92 1.30
N SER A 56 -14.98 -33.45 1.54
CA SER A 56 -15.66 -34.35 0.61
C SER A 56 -16.30 -33.60 -0.56
N VAL A 57 -16.41 -32.27 -0.47
CA VAL A 57 -16.99 -31.44 -1.52
C VAL A 57 -15.91 -30.56 -2.14
N LYS A 58 -15.65 -30.78 -3.44
CA LYS A 58 -14.69 -29.97 -4.18
C LYS A 58 -15.33 -28.66 -4.63
N ASN A 59 -14.90 -27.55 -4.04
CA ASN A 59 -15.27 -26.21 -4.53
C ASN A 59 -14.49 -25.87 -5.82
N SER A 60 -15.13 -25.09 -6.67
CA SER A 60 -14.55 -24.57 -7.93
C SER A 60 -13.99 -23.17 -7.75
N HIS A 61 -14.78 -22.28 -7.15
CA HIS A 61 -14.44 -20.89 -6.90
C HIS A 61 -15.37 -20.30 -5.84
N TRP A 62 -15.06 -19.07 -5.44
CA TRP A 62 -15.95 -18.21 -4.71
C TRP A 62 -15.88 -16.80 -5.31
N THR A 63 -16.93 -16.03 -5.14
CA THR A 63 -17.02 -14.64 -5.58
C THR A 63 -17.20 -13.75 -4.37
N VAL A 64 -16.69 -12.52 -4.46
CA VAL A 64 -16.91 -11.46 -3.48
C VAL A 64 -17.26 -10.17 -4.20
N GLU A 65 -18.23 -9.44 -3.65
CA GLU A 65 -18.61 -8.10 -4.06
C GLU A 65 -18.59 -7.21 -2.82
N VAL A 66 -18.03 -6.00 -2.96
CA VAL A 66 -17.86 -5.05 -1.85
C VAL A 66 -18.23 -3.65 -2.32
N ALA A 67 -19.19 -3.04 -1.64
CA ALA A 67 -19.46 -1.61 -1.74
C ALA A 67 -18.81 -0.91 -0.53
N MET A 68 -17.75 -0.15 -0.79
CA MET A 68 -17.02 0.57 0.25
C MET A 68 -17.58 1.99 0.42
N PRO A 69 -17.84 2.45 1.66
CA PRO A 69 -18.26 3.81 1.92
C PRO A 69 -17.06 4.76 1.76
N MET A 70 -17.02 5.50 0.65
CA MET A 70 -15.90 6.39 0.32
C MET A 70 -15.57 7.39 1.44
N GLN A 71 -16.60 7.96 2.08
CA GLN A 71 -16.40 8.90 3.18
C GLN A 71 -15.63 8.27 4.36
N LYS A 72 -15.88 7.00 4.67
CA LYS A 72 -15.17 6.28 5.74
C LYS A 72 -13.70 6.05 5.40
N LEU A 73 -13.39 5.68 4.15
CA LEU A 73 -12.00 5.51 3.70
C LEU A 73 -11.15 6.78 3.87
N MET A 74 -11.78 7.95 3.86
CA MET A 74 -11.12 9.24 3.93
C MET A 74 -11.21 9.89 5.31
N GLU A 75 -11.98 9.34 6.26
CA GLU A 75 -12.38 10.06 7.48
C GLU A 75 -11.21 10.45 8.40
N ARG A 76 -10.10 9.70 8.36
CA ARG A 76 -8.88 9.98 9.16
C ARG A 76 -7.73 10.57 8.31
N ASN A 77 -8.02 11.02 7.10
CA ASN A 77 -7.05 11.67 6.23
C ASN A 77 -7.64 13.02 5.72
N PRO A 78 -7.33 14.15 6.39
CA PRO A 78 -7.86 15.46 6.01
C PRO A 78 -7.41 15.90 4.60
N ASP A 79 -6.29 15.38 4.12
CA ASP A 79 -5.72 15.70 2.80
C ASP A 79 -6.18 14.71 1.71
N ALA A 80 -7.11 13.79 2.03
CA ALA A 80 -7.62 12.81 1.07
C ALA A 80 -8.32 13.50 -0.10
N LYS A 81 -7.84 13.22 -1.31
CA LYS A 81 -8.49 13.64 -2.55
C LYS A 81 -9.79 12.85 -2.72
N GLN A 82 -10.93 13.55 -2.65
CA GLN A 82 -12.25 12.95 -2.86
C GLN A 82 -12.33 12.27 -4.23
N PRO A 83 -13.01 11.11 -4.37
CA PRO A 83 -13.27 10.51 -5.67
C PRO A 83 -14.05 11.49 -6.57
N ASP A 84 -13.44 11.90 -7.67
CA ASP A 84 -14.04 12.73 -8.70
C ASP A 84 -13.35 12.47 -10.04
N ASP A 85 -13.93 12.92 -11.15
CA ASP A 85 -13.42 12.62 -12.49
C ASP A 85 -11.96 13.02 -12.69
N GLY A 86 -11.15 12.01 -13.00
CA GLY A 86 -9.71 12.13 -13.20
C GLY A 86 -8.88 12.27 -11.92
N VAL A 87 -9.47 12.19 -10.73
CA VAL A 87 -8.71 12.05 -9.47
C VAL A 87 -7.98 10.72 -9.47
N LEU A 88 -6.73 10.74 -8.98
CA LEU A 88 -5.85 9.58 -8.96
C LEU A 88 -5.66 9.07 -7.53
N TRP A 89 -5.86 7.77 -7.33
CA TRP A 89 -5.59 7.04 -6.09
C TRP A 89 -4.53 5.97 -6.30
N ARG A 90 -4.03 5.42 -5.18
CA ARG A 90 -3.16 4.24 -5.16
C ARG A 90 -3.97 3.07 -4.62
N ILE A 91 -3.96 1.94 -5.33
CA ILE A 91 -4.71 0.74 -4.91
C ILE A 91 -3.98 -0.54 -5.31
N ASN A 92 -4.16 -1.59 -4.50
CA ASN A 92 -3.79 -2.93 -4.87
C ASN A 92 -4.79 -3.95 -4.30
N PHE A 93 -4.76 -5.15 -4.85
CA PHE A 93 -5.53 -6.29 -4.37
C PHE A 93 -4.55 -7.41 -4.05
N SER A 94 -4.61 -7.98 -2.86
CA SER A 94 -3.90 -9.21 -2.48
C SER A 94 -4.86 -10.35 -2.28
N ARG A 95 -4.33 -11.56 -2.49
CA ARG A 95 -4.86 -12.77 -1.88
C ARG A 95 -3.73 -13.58 -1.30
N VAL A 96 -3.87 -13.86 0.00
CA VAL A 96 -3.12 -14.87 0.73
C VAL A 96 -3.76 -16.22 0.42
N GLN A 97 -2.98 -17.15 -0.14
CA GLN A 97 -3.46 -18.46 -0.56
C GLN A 97 -2.65 -19.55 0.15
N TRP A 98 -3.35 -20.44 0.85
CA TRP A 98 -2.76 -21.68 1.34
C TRP A 98 -3.21 -22.85 0.46
N SER A 99 -2.36 -23.86 0.29
CA SER A 99 -2.84 -25.19 -0.09
C SER A 99 -3.45 -25.85 1.14
N PHE A 100 -4.30 -26.84 0.89
CA PHE A 100 -4.91 -27.61 1.95
C PHE A 100 -4.66 -29.10 1.71
N GLY A 101 -4.39 -29.82 2.79
CA GLY A 101 -4.56 -31.27 2.86
C GLY A 101 -5.77 -31.62 3.71
N VAL A 102 -6.01 -32.91 3.85
CA VAL A 102 -7.01 -33.46 4.75
C VAL A 102 -6.29 -34.35 5.76
N ASP A 103 -6.59 -34.19 7.04
CA ASP A 103 -6.06 -35.03 8.11
C ASP A 103 -6.89 -36.30 8.31
N GLU A 104 -6.50 -37.12 9.29
CA GLU A 104 -7.18 -38.38 9.64
C GLU A 104 -8.62 -38.20 10.17
N ASP A 105 -8.93 -37.01 10.70
CA ASP A 105 -10.25 -36.63 11.19
C ASP A 105 -11.15 -36.02 10.09
N ASN A 106 -10.71 -36.09 8.82
CA ASN A 106 -11.38 -35.49 7.67
C ASN A 106 -11.56 -33.96 7.81
N LYS A 107 -10.55 -33.26 8.34
CA LYS A 107 -10.50 -31.79 8.43
C LYS A 107 -9.43 -31.21 7.54
N TYR A 108 -9.66 -29.99 7.05
CA TYR A 108 -8.65 -29.27 6.30
C TYR A 108 -7.48 -28.86 7.19
N VAL A 109 -6.26 -29.17 6.74
CA VAL A 109 -5.01 -28.68 7.32
C VAL A 109 -4.25 -27.84 6.30
N LYS A 110 -3.74 -26.68 6.72
CA LYS A 110 -2.94 -25.82 5.85
C LYS A 110 -1.66 -26.56 5.44
N LYS A 111 -1.28 -26.38 4.18
CA LYS A 111 -0.02 -26.87 3.63
C LYS A 111 0.69 -25.75 2.90
N ALA A 112 2.01 -25.74 3.07
CA ALA A 112 2.94 -24.95 2.28
C ALA A 112 2.62 -25.05 0.79
N CYS A 113 2.61 -23.91 0.11
CA CYS A 113 2.22 -23.88 -1.30
C CYS A 113 2.85 -22.76 -2.12
N CYS A 114 3.73 -21.96 -1.52
CA CYS A 114 4.24 -20.78 -2.19
C CYS A 114 4.92 -21.13 -3.52
N GLN A 115 4.33 -20.69 -4.63
CA GLN A 115 4.88 -20.90 -5.97
C GLN A 115 5.70 -19.69 -6.40
N SER A 116 5.32 -18.49 -5.96
CA SER A 116 6.00 -17.24 -6.31
C SER A 116 7.12 -16.84 -5.34
N CYS A 117 7.37 -17.62 -4.30
CA CYS A 117 8.49 -17.38 -3.38
C CYS A 117 9.84 -17.58 -4.07
N ARG A 118 10.89 -17.02 -3.46
CA ARG A 118 12.28 -17.25 -3.90
C ARG A 118 12.62 -18.75 -4.02
N ILE A 119 12.04 -19.56 -3.14
CA ILE A 119 12.13 -21.03 -3.18
C ILE A 119 10.70 -21.57 -3.34
N PRO A 120 10.32 -22.03 -4.55
CA PRO A 120 9.02 -22.66 -4.76
C PRO A 120 8.83 -23.88 -3.85
N GLY A 121 7.66 -23.98 -3.22
CA GLY A 121 7.33 -25.04 -2.25
C GLY A 121 7.84 -24.78 -0.83
N ALA A 122 8.44 -23.62 -0.55
CA ALA A 122 8.79 -23.22 0.82
C ALA A 122 7.57 -23.25 1.76
N GLU A 123 7.82 -23.41 3.06
CA GLU A 123 6.82 -23.50 4.14
C GLU A 123 6.07 -22.18 4.41
N ALA A 124 5.45 -21.64 3.37
CA ALA A 124 4.71 -20.39 3.39
C ALA A 124 3.45 -20.49 2.51
N GLU A 125 2.52 -19.58 2.74
CA GLU A 125 1.44 -19.24 1.82
C GLU A 125 1.99 -18.75 0.48
N ASP A 126 1.17 -18.84 -0.55
CA ASP A 126 1.35 -18.11 -1.80
C ASP A 126 0.65 -16.75 -1.70
N ASN A 127 1.29 -15.71 -2.22
CA ASN A 127 0.74 -14.35 -2.24
C ASN A 127 0.71 -13.87 -3.67
N TRP A 128 -0.49 -13.60 -4.19
CA TRP A 128 -0.64 -12.95 -5.48
C TRP A 128 -1.31 -11.60 -5.34
N VAL A 129 -0.88 -10.69 -6.21
CA VAL A 129 -1.29 -9.29 -6.20
C VAL A 129 -1.67 -8.84 -7.60
N TRP A 130 -2.62 -7.91 -7.71
CA TRP A 130 -2.99 -7.33 -9.00
C TRP A 130 -1.85 -6.50 -9.59
N SER A 131 -1.33 -5.52 -8.83
CA SER A 131 -0.16 -4.75 -9.22
C SER A 131 1.10 -5.35 -8.61
N LYS A 132 2.10 -5.63 -9.45
CA LYS A 132 3.39 -6.19 -9.02
C LYS A 132 4.13 -5.19 -8.15
N GLN A 133 4.39 -5.56 -6.89
CA GLN A 133 5.10 -4.72 -5.92
C GLN A 133 6.54 -5.21 -5.61
N GLY A 134 6.92 -6.40 -6.10
CA GLY A 134 8.29 -6.94 -6.00
C GLY A 134 8.69 -7.55 -4.66
N GLU A 135 7.87 -7.40 -3.62
CA GLU A 135 8.12 -7.91 -2.27
C GLU A 135 6.82 -8.48 -1.65
N VAL A 136 6.95 -9.46 -0.75
CA VAL A 136 5.81 -10.01 0.02
C VAL A 136 5.50 -9.06 1.19
N ALA A 137 5.10 -7.83 0.85
CA ALA A 137 4.79 -6.75 1.77
C ALA A 137 3.71 -5.85 1.14
N MET A 138 2.43 -6.18 1.36
CA MET A 138 1.33 -5.39 0.78
C MET A 138 1.30 -3.95 1.31
N HIS A 139 1.86 -3.68 2.48
CA HIS A 139 1.87 -2.36 3.11
C HIS A 139 2.96 -1.40 2.56
N LEU A 140 3.19 -1.44 1.23
CA LEU A 140 4.10 -0.55 0.48
C LEU A 140 3.29 0.25 -0.58
N PRO A 141 2.50 1.26 -0.17
CA PRO A 141 1.57 1.97 -1.06
C PRO A 141 2.25 2.69 -2.25
N GLU A 142 3.50 3.08 -2.10
CA GLU A 142 4.38 3.58 -3.16
C GLU A 142 4.64 2.54 -4.26
N ARG A 143 4.28 1.26 -4.09
CA ARG A 143 4.41 0.21 -5.12
C ARG A 143 3.09 -0.26 -5.74
N TRP A 144 1.98 0.25 -5.24
CA TRP A 144 0.64 -0.10 -5.72
C TRP A 144 0.34 0.39 -7.15
N GLY A 145 -0.80 -0.04 -7.70
CA GLY A 145 -1.29 0.50 -8.97
C GLY A 145 -1.80 1.93 -8.80
N ILE A 146 -1.96 2.65 -9.93
CA ILE A 146 -2.65 3.94 -9.98
C ILE A 146 -4.08 3.68 -10.45
N LEU A 147 -5.06 4.17 -9.70
CA LEU A 147 -6.47 4.18 -10.05
C LEU A 147 -6.86 5.58 -10.49
N GLN A 148 -7.56 5.72 -11.62
CA GLN A 148 -8.20 6.96 -12.02
C GLN A 148 -9.72 6.81 -11.91
N PHE A 149 -10.36 7.69 -11.14
CA PHE A 149 -11.82 7.79 -11.14
C PHE A 149 -12.32 8.43 -12.44
N SER A 150 -13.51 8.02 -12.88
CA SER A 150 -14.16 8.66 -14.02
C SER A 150 -15.68 8.67 -13.87
N ASN A 151 -16.30 9.71 -14.41
CA ASN A 151 -17.75 9.80 -14.55
C ASN A 151 -18.28 9.07 -15.79
N GLU A 152 -17.39 8.59 -16.65
CA GLU A 152 -17.75 7.80 -17.81
C GLU A 152 -18.26 6.42 -17.41
N MET A 153 -19.15 5.85 -18.24
CA MET A 153 -19.63 4.49 -18.04
C MET A 153 -18.48 3.48 -18.20
N PRO A 154 -18.47 2.33 -17.49
CA PRO A 154 -17.37 1.36 -17.54
C PRO A 154 -17.02 0.82 -18.95
N SER A 155 -17.93 0.90 -19.91
CA SER A 155 -17.73 0.48 -21.30
C SER A 155 -17.18 1.59 -22.21
N THR A 156 -16.98 2.80 -21.69
CA THR A 156 -16.41 3.93 -22.41
C THR A 156 -14.89 3.95 -22.21
N GLU A 157 -14.14 4.17 -23.30
CA GLU A 157 -12.70 4.36 -23.20
C GLU A 157 -12.38 5.71 -22.52
N VAL A 158 -11.67 5.65 -21.40
CA VAL A 158 -11.23 6.83 -20.64
C VAL A 158 -9.75 7.08 -20.90
N LYS A 159 -9.42 8.29 -21.33
CA LYS A 159 -8.01 8.71 -21.44
C LYS A 159 -7.39 8.84 -20.05
N LEU A 160 -6.38 8.02 -19.78
CA LEU A 160 -5.63 8.08 -18.53
C LEU A 160 -4.80 9.37 -18.46
N LYS A 161 -4.89 10.06 -17.33
CA LYS A 161 -4.10 11.25 -16.99
C LYS A 161 -2.72 10.82 -16.52
N TYR A 162 -1.72 11.61 -16.87
CA TYR A 162 -0.40 11.47 -16.29
C TYR A 162 -0.44 11.89 -14.82
N TYR A 163 0.13 11.09 -13.93
CA TYR A 163 0.21 11.44 -12.52
C TYR A 163 1.36 12.44 -12.30
N GLU A 164 1.06 13.73 -12.38
CA GLU A 164 2.07 14.80 -12.36
C GLU A 164 2.97 14.82 -11.12
N GLU A 165 2.45 14.44 -9.94
CA GLU A 165 3.23 14.35 -8.70
C GLU A 165 4.13 13.11 -8.65
N TRP A 166 3.92 12.12 -9.53
CA TRP A 166 4.60 10.83 -9.44
C TRP A 166 6.13 10.94 -9.53
N PRO A 167 6.72 11.74 -10.44
CA PRO A 167 8.17 11.92 -10.49
C PRO A 167 8.77 12.42 -9.17
N VAL A 168 8.19 13.44 -8.54
CA VAL A 168 8.73 13.99 -7.28
C VAL A 168 8.53 13.01 -6.11
N ARG A 169 7.42 12.25 -6.10
CA ARG A 169 7.19 11.15 -5.14
C ARG A 169 8.23 10.05 -5.28
N CYS A 170 8.56 9.66 -6.51
CA CYS A 170 9.63 8.68 -6.79
C CYS A 170 11.00 9.20 -6.31
N ALA A 171 11.32 10.46 -6.57
CA ALA A 171 12.59 11.06 -6.14
C ALA A 171 12.71 11.09 -4.61
N ALA A 172 11.64 11.49 -3.91
CA ALA A 172 11.59 11.48 -2.45
C ALA A 172 11.69 10.05 -1.87
N MET A 173 11.03 9.07 -2.48
CA MET A 173 11.17 7.66 -2.08
C MET A 173 12.58 7.12 -2.33
N GLY A 174 13.23 7.53 -3.41
CA GLY A 174 14.62 7.14 -3.69
C GLY A 174 15.60 7.67 -2.65
N LEU A 175 15.42 8.91 -2.20
CA LEU A 175 16.15 9.47 -1.07
C LEU A 175 15.87 8.70 0.22
N PHE A 176 14.59 8.46 0.53
CA PHE A 176 14.17 7.78 1.75
C PHE A 176 14.78 6.37 1.86
N TYR A 177 14.70 5.57 0.80
CA TYR A 177 15.27 4.22 0.81
C TYR A 177 16.80 4.23 0.92
N ALA A 178 17.48 5.15 0.22
CA ALA A 178 18.93 5.29 0.37
C ALA A 178 19.32 5.69 1.80
N MET A 179 18.56 6.59 2.44
CA MET A 179 18.77 6.96 3.83
C MET A 179 18.50 5.79 4.80
N LYS A 180 17.47 4.99 4.57
CA LYS A 180 17.18 3.79 5.39
C LYS A 180 18.31 2.77 5.31
N GLU A 181 18.85 2.53 4.12
CA GLU A 181 19.98 1.61 3.95
C GLU A 181 21.26 2.18 4.58
N TYR A 182 21.55 3.47 4.39
CA TYR A 182 22.65 4.17 5.07
C TYR A 182 22.54 4.08 6.60
N GLN A 183 21.35 4.29 7.15
CA GLN A 183 21.11 4.18 8.59
C GLN A 183 21.29 2.74 9.08
N SER A 184 20.91 1.75 8.28
CA SER A 184 21.12 0.34 8.62
C SER A 184 22.59 -0.06 8.60
N SER A 185 23.44 0.57 7.79
CA SER A 185 24.87 0.26 7.71
C SER A 185 25.72 1.07 8.69
N GLU A 186 25.47 2.38 8.80
CA GLU A 186 26.29 3.33 9.57
C GLU A 186 25.70 3.67 10.95
N SER A 187 24.47 3.24 11.24
CA SER A 187 23.72 3.57 12.48
C SER A 187 23.51 5.07 12.73
N LEU A 188 23.56 5.89 11.67
CA LEU A 188 23.39 7.35 11.72
C LEU A 188 22.56 7.83 10.52
N TYR A 189 22.00 9.04 10.62
CA TYR A 189 21.49 9.79 9.47
C TYR A 189 22.56 10.75 8.95
N THR A 190 22.44 11.18 7.69
CA THR A 190 23.38 12.12 7.06
C THR A 190 22.64 13.16 6.23
N ASP A 191 23.19 14.37 6.14
CA ASP A 191 22.75 15.42 5.21
C ASP A 191 23.59 15.45 3.91
N ASP A 192 24.62 14.58 3.80
CA ASP A 192 25.46 14.47 2.61
C ASP A 192 24.84 13.52 1.58
N LEU A 193 24.22 14.10 0.53
CA LEU A 193 23.68 13.35 -0.60
C LEU A 193 24.71 12.46 -1.30
N LYS A 194 25.99 12.81 -1.29
CA LYS A 194 27.03 11.98 -1.92
C LYS A 194 27.27 10.70 -1.14
N ALA A 195 27.18 10.76 0.20
CA ALA A 195 27.26 9.57 1.04
C ALA A 195 26.10 8.61 0.77
N LEU A 196 24.90 9.14 0.48
CA LEU A 196 23.72 8.35 0.14
C LEU A 196 23.77 7.73 -1.26
N ALA A 197 24.58 8.26 -2.18
CA ALA A 197 24.64 7.77 -3.56
C ALA A 197 25.00 6.28 -3.67
N ALA A 198 25.84 5.77 -2.76
CA ALA A 198 26.23 4.35 -2.71
C ALA A 198 25.08 3.41 -2.29
N TYR A 199 24.04 3.96 -1.66
CA TYR A 199 22.89 3.24 -1.11
C TYR A 199 21.63 3.39 -1.99
N SER A 200 21.73 4.13 -3.10
CA SER A 200 20.65 4.30 -4.07
C SER A 200 20.38 3.00 -4.84
N MET A 201 19.18 2.42 -4.67
CA MET A 201 18.82 1.12 -5.23
C MET A 201 17.45 1.10 -5.91
N LYS A 202 17.25 0.19 -6.87
CA LYS A 202 15.93 0.00 -7.50
C LYS A 202 14.89 -0.51 -6.48
N PRO A 203 13.59 -0.19 -6.64
CA PRO A 203 12.98 0.49 -7.79
C PRO A 203 13.04 2.03 -7.74
N PHE A 204 13.38 2.64 -6.60
CA PHE A 204 13.47 4.09 -6.45
C PHE A 204 14.91 4.51 -6.20
N THR A 205 15.54 5.13 -7.19
CA THR A 205 16.91 5.63 -7.09
C THR A 205 16.92 7.12 -6.75
N ILE A 206 18.03 7.60 -6.16
CA ILE A 206 18.27 9.04 -6.00
C ILE A 206 18.18 9.73 -7.37
N CYS A 207 17.40 10.80 -7.44
CA CYS A 207 17.23 11.62 -8.64
C CYS A 207 18.20 12.81 -8.59
N ASN A 208 19.20 12.81 -9.46
CA ASN A 208 20.23 13.86 -9.48
C ASN A 208 19.71 15.19 -10.02
N GLU A 209 18.60 15.16 -10.77
CA GLU A 209 17.92 16.34 -11.30
C GLU A 209 17.04 17.03 -10.26
N ALA A 210 16.71 16.35 -9.15
CA ALA A 210 15.86 16.91 -8.11
C ALA A 210 16.66 17.84 -7.18
N ALA A 211 16.10 19.03 -6.92
CA ALA A 211 16.64 19.94 -5.91
C ALA A 211 16.38 19.36 -4.52
N THR A 212 17.40 18.79 -3.89
CA THR A 212 17.26 18.06 -2.64
C THR A 212 18.00 18.75 -1.49
N SER A 213 17.32 18.93 -0.36
CA SER A 213 17.90 19.41 0.90
C SER A 213 17.49 18.49 2.05
N ILE A 214 18.43 18.18 2.94
CA ILE A 214 18.21 17.33 4.11
C ILE A 214 18.55 18.15 5.35
N MET A 215 17.67 18.12 6.34
CA MET A 215 17.86 18.71 7.66
C MET A 215 17.84 17.59 8.69
N LEU A 216 18.93 17.42 9.43
CA LEU A 216 18.99 16.49 10.55
C LEU A 216 18.18 17.04 11.73
N THR A 217 17.51 16.15 12.45
CA THR A 217 16.74 16.44 13.67
C THR A 217 17.24 15.56 14.80
N ASP A 218 16.84 15.85 16.04
CA ASP A 218 17.27 15.06 17.22
C ASP A 218 16.94 13.56 17.06
N ASP A 219 15.80 13.24 16.45
CA ASP A 219 15.33 11.86 16.27
C ASP A 219 15.48 11.31 14.83
N GLY A 220 16.05 12.09 13.90
CA GLY A 220 16.07 11.68 12.50
C GLY A 220 16.43 12.76 11.49
N TYR A 221 15.58 12.91 10.49
CA TYR A 221 15.71 13.93 9.46
C TYR A 221 14.35 14.34 8.88
N GLU A 222 14.35 15.53 8.28
CA GLU A 222 13.36 15.99 7.32
C GLU A 222 14.08 16.35 6.02
N ALA A 223 13.55 15.94 4.88
CA ALA A 223 14.09 16.25 3.58
C ALA A 223 13.03 16.90 2.69
N ARG A 224 13.49 17.85 1.86
CA ARG A 224 12.70 18.45 0.79
C ARG A 224 13.31 18.06 -0.55
N VAL A 225 12.47 17.62 -1.47
CA VAL A 225 12.85 17.17 -2.81
C VAL A 225 11.97 17.91 -3.82
N GLY A 226 12.55 18.85 -4.56
CA GLY A 226 11.87 19.63 -5.61
C GLY A 226 12.14 19.04 -6.99
N LEU A 227 11.09 18.82 -7.78
CA LEU A 227 11.20 18.37 -9.17
C LEU A 227 10.04 18.90 -10.02
N GLY A 228 10.38 19.68 -11.06
CA GLY A 228 9.38 20.35 -11.89
C GLY A 228 8.69 21.48 -11.11
N GLN A 229 7.36 21.44 -11.04
CA GLN A 229 6.52 22.41 -10.32
C GLN A 229 6.06 21.90 -8.94
N PHE A 230 6.72 20.86 -8.42
CA PHE A 230 6.31 20.20 -7.19
C PHE A 230 7.48 20.06 -6.22
N THR A 231 7.17 20.23 -4.94
CA THR A 231 8.07 19.94 -3.84
C THR A 231 7.47 18.85 -2.96
N ALA A 232 8.22 17.78 -2.71
CA ALA A 232 7.87 16.76 -1.73
C ALA A 232 8.66 16.98 -0.43
N THR A 233 7.99 16.94 0.71
CA THR A 233 8.61 16.84 2.03
C THR A 233 8.48 15.41 2.51
N ILE A 234 9.58 14.79 2.95
CA ILE A 234 9.61 13.44 3.52
C ILE A 234 10.49 13.38 4.77
N ASN A 235 10.08 12.64 5.79
CA ASN A 235 10.85 12.45 7.01
C ASN A 235 11.28 10.98 7.24
N HIS A 236 12.00 10.75 8.34
CA HIS A 236 12.49 9.43 8.74
C HIS A 236 11.39 8.38 9.01
N GLU A 237 10.14 8.79 9.28
CA GLU A 237 8.99 7.89 9.44
C GLU A 237 8.25 7.63 8.12
N ARG A 238 8.82 8.06 6.99
CA ARG A 238 8.21 7.98 5.65
C ARG A 238 6.90 8.77 5.53
N TYR A 239 6.70 9.78 6.37
CA TYR A 239 5.62 10.74 6.17
C TYR A 239 5.95 11.63 4.98
N LEU A 240 5.22 11.48 3.87
CA LEU A 240 5.47 12.18 2.62
C LEU A 240 4.27 13.04 2.21
N VAL A 241 4.50 14.34 2.06
CA VAL A 241 3.53 15.31 1.53
C VAL A 241 4.08 15.91 0.24
N VAL A 242 3.22 16.19 -0.73
CA VAL A 242 3.60 16.86 -1.98
C VAL A 242 2.77 18.11 -2.14
N GLU A 243 3.44 19.22 -2.42
CA GLU A 243 2.84 20.50 -2.69
C GLU A 243 3.21 20.94 -4.11
N ARG A 244 2.31 21.68 -4.75
CA ARG A 244 2.62 22.39 -6.00
C ARG A 244 3.25 23.72 -5.63
N ASP A 245 4.39 24.02 -6.24
CA ASP A 245 5.06 25.29 -6.04
C ASP A 245 4.13 26.40 -6.58
N ILE A 246 3.80 27.37 -5.73
CA ILE A 246 3.03 28.54 -6.15
C ILE A 246 4.03 29.45 -6.88
N ASP A 247 3.82 29.69 -8.17
CA ASP A 247 4.56 30.72 -8.89
C ASP A 247 4.44 32.04 -8.12
N SER A 248 5.55 32.51 -7.54
CA SER A 248 5.67 33.83 -6.92
C SER A 248 5.66 34.98 -7.94
N ALA A 249 5.11 34.75 -9.13
CA ALA A 249 5.02 35.71 -10.22
C ALA A 249 3.78 36.64 -10.14
N LEU A 250 3.05 36.63 -9.02
CA LEU A 250 1.97 37.56 -8.72
C LEU A 250 2.18 38.20 -7.33
N SER A 251 3.23 38.99 -7.18
CA SER A 251 3.36 40.01 -6.12
C SER A 251 3.94 41.29 -6.68
#